data_AF-A0A7V5DM35-F1
#
_entry.id   AF-A0A7V5DM35-F1
#
_cell.length_a   1.000
_cell.length_b   1.000
_cell.length_c   1.000
_cell.angle_alpha   90.00
_cell.angle_beta   90.00
_cell.angle_gamma   90.00
#
_symmetry.space_group_name_H-M   'P 1'
#
loop_
_entity.id
_entity.type
_entity.pdbx_description
1 polymer ?
#
loop_
_entity_poly.entity_id
_entity_poly.type
_entity_poly.pdbx_seq_one_letter_code
_entity_poly.pdbx_strand_id
1 'polypeptide(L)'
;MSDVLSEAYWREEFDITQDDLHRLAEFIRETGQAQDLTTLARRIVRGRLRYGPDMSAAVLPGATGGEPVRLWDPAGAWKVGDRVLVARRVGPTKRIAAFVGEIVGMTAREVTVQLDGVAEKVTYERAEEDTEKARKWRNKVREVAAQMREAPETEDRVEGVLLEHGERIFARLLQALQSDDRFLTLDSRWFVRDLTSALSAHQIRWVVASLAQRREPATTPDLLPLVPPPLPPGDTGLFSLHAALLSHRDRFANVGSLSRPLWNVVPVPWSRAVGAFYAYDPDTYEILLQPGQRLKKTQAERLRALGLYDALVEPAT
;
A
#
# COMPACT_ATOMS: atom_id res chain seq x y z
N MET A 1 -27.18 -13.38 -16.50
CA MET A 1 -26.59 -12.32 -15.68
C MET A 1 -27.70 -11.48 -15.12
N SER A 2 -27.64 -11.22 -13.83
CA SER A 2 -28.61 -10.32 -13.20
C SER A 2 -28.38 -8.87 -13.62
N ASP A 3 -29.41 -8.04 -13.49
CA ASP A 3 -29.31 -6.59 -13.69
C ASP A 3 -28.27 -6.00 -12.71
N VAL A 4 -27.43 -5.06 -13.16
CA VAL A 4 -26.45 -4.37 -12.32
C VAL A 4 -27.11 -3.54 -11.21
N LEU A 5 -28.40 -3.24 -11.34
CA LEU A 5 -29.20 -2.61 -10.29
C LEU A 5 -29.75 -3.61 -9.27
N SER A 6 -29.64 -4.92 -9.52
CA SER A 6 -30.12 -5.96 -8.60
C SER A 6 -29.14 -6.23 -7.47
N GLU A 7 -29.69 -6.55 -6.29
CA GLU A 7 -28.90 -6.98 -5.14
C GLU A 7 -28.13 -8.28 -5.41
N ALA A 8 -28.75 -9.22 -6.16
CA ALA A 8 -28.15 -10.50 -6.52
C ALA A 8 -26.84 -10.32 -7.30
N TYR A 9 -26.79 -9.36 -8.22
CA TYR A 9 -25.56 -9.07 -8.96
C TYR A 9 -24.41 -8.71 -8.02
N TRP A 10 -24.56 -7.72 -7.14
CA TRP A 10 -23.47 -7.27 -6.28
C TRP A 10 -23.08 -8.28 -5.20
N ARG A 11 -24.05 -9.04 -4.68
CA ARG A 11 -23.83 -9.99 -3.59
C ARG A 11 -23.21 -11.29 -4.09
N GLU A 12 -23.65 -11.80 -5.24
CA GLU A 12 -23.38 -13.17 -5.70
C GLU A 12 -22.51 -13.19 -6.96
N GLU A 13 -22.84 -12.36 -7.96
CA GLU A 13 -22.19 -12.40 -9.28
C GLU A 13 -20.97 -11.47 -9.41
N PHE A 14 -20.89 -10.41 -8.61
CA PHE A 14 -19.83 -9.41 -8.75
C PHE A 14 -18.46 -10.01 -8.47
N ASP A 15 -17.55 -9.81 -9.44
CA ASP A 15 -16.12 -10.09 -9.33
C ASP A 15 -15.31 -9.01 -10.07
N ILE A 16 -14.01 -8.99 -9.81
CA ILE A 16 -13.06 -8.14 -10.53
C ILE A 16 -12.58 -8.92 -11.75
N THR A 17 -12.69 -8.31 -12.91
CA THR A 17 -12.34 -8.92 -14.20
C THR A 17 -11.00 -8.42 -14.72
N GLN A 18 -10.43 -9.14 -15.69
CA GLN A 18 -9.18 -8.73 -16.35
C GLN A 18 -9.29 -7.35 -16.99
N ASP A 19 -10.44 -7.03 -17.57
CA ASP A 19 -10.69 -5.72 -18.19
C ASP A 19 -10.80 -4.59 -17.16
N ASP A 20 -11.29 -4.88 -15.94
CA ASP A 20 -11.23 -3.90 -14.86
C ASP A 20 -9.78 -3.54 -14.55
N LEU A 21 -8.93 -4.54 -14.34
CA LEU A 21 -7.52 -4.31 -14.05
C LEU A 21 -6.81 -3.62 -15.21
N HIS A 22 -7.14 -3.95 -16.46
CA HIS A 22 -6.60 -3.23 -17.62
C HIS A 22 -6.98 -1.74 -17.60
N ARG A 23 -8.27 -1.42 -17.44
CA ARG A 23 -8.76 -0.03 -17.38
C ARG A 23 -8.22 0.74 -16.18
N LEU A 24 -7.98 0.07 -15.04
CA LEU A 24 -7.34 0.68 -13.88
C LEU A 24 -5.86 0.99 -14.16
N ALA A 25 -5.14 0.08 -14.82
CA ALA A 25 -3.75 0.33 -15.22
C ALA A 25 -3.66 1.47 -16.24
N GLU A 26 -4.51 1.50 -17.26
CA GLU A 26 -4.61 2.61 -18.21
C GLU A 26 -4.88 3.94 -17.50
N PHE A 27 -5.83 3.96 -16.57
CA PHE A 27 -6.12 5.17 -15.78
C PHE A 27 -4.91 5.68 -15.00
N ILE A 28 -4.17 4.77 -14.35
CA ILE A 28 -2.94 5.16 -13.63
C ILE A 28 -1.89 5.71 -14.62
N ARG A 29 -1.71 5.08 -15.79
CA ARG A 29 -0.80 5.58 -16.84
C ARG A 29 -1.20 6.96 -17.35
N GLU A 30 -2.48 7.18 -17.61
CA GLU A 30 -3.00 8.47 -18.06
C GLU A 30 -2.72 9.59 -17.04
N THR A 31 -2.91 9.31 -15.75
CA THR A 31 -2.68 10.31 -14.70
C THR A 31 -1.22 10.45 -14.30
N GLY A 32 -0.39 9.42 -14.51
CA GLY A 32 0.96 9.32 -13.96
C GLY A 32 1.01 9.33 -12.43
N GLN A 33 -0.10 9.06 -11.75
CA GLN A 33 -0.26 9.20 -10.29
C GLN A 33 -0.75 7.90 -9.66
N ALA A 34 -0.26 7.61 -8.46
CA ALA A 34 -0.73 6.48 -7.68
C ALA A 34 -2.14 6.76 -7.13
N GLN A 35 -2.99 5.74 -7.18
CA GLN A 35 -4.41 5.85 -6.85
C GLN A 35 -4.73 5.04 -5.60
N ASP A 36 -5.54 5.61 -4.72
CA ASP A 36 -6.01 4.90 -3.53
C ASP A 36 -7.13 3.89 -3.87
N LEU A 37 -7.39 2.95 -2.96
CA LEU A 37 -8.33 1.87 -3.20
C LEU A 37 -9.78 2.38 -3.31
N THR A 38 -10.13 3.45 -2.58
CA THR A 38 -11.44 4.12 -2.68
C THR A 38 -11.68 4.65 -4.10
N THR A 39 -10.70 5.36 -4.67
CA THR A 39 -10.77 5.95 -6.00
C THR A 39 -10.91 4.88 -7.09
N LEU A 40 -10.15 3.79 -6.98
CA LEU A 40 -10.22 2.67 -7.92
C LEU A 40 -11.59 1.95 -7.85
N ALA A 41 -12.12 1.71 -6.65
CA ALA A 41 -13.42 1.07 -6.47
C ALA A 41 -14.58 1.92 -7.04
N ARG A 42 -14.57 3.24 -6.79
CA ARG A 42 -15.54 4.16 -7.40
C ARG A 42 -15.52 4.07 -8.92
N ARG A 43 -14.33 3.98 -9.52
CA ARG A 43 -14.19 3.88 -10.98
C ARG A 43 -14.84 2.60 -11.52
N ILE A 44 -14.62 1.45 -10.86
CA ILE A 44 -15.25 0.18 -11.24
C ILE A 44 -16.77 0.26 -11.10
N VAL A 45 -17.28 0.68 -9.93
CA VAL A 45 -18.72 0.76 -9.68
C VAL A 45 -19.40 1.73 -10.65
N ARG A 46 -18.79 2.89 -10.91
CA ARG A 46 -19.29 3.85 -11.92
C ARG A 46 -19.35 3.23 -13.31
N GLY A 47 -18.31 2.48 -13.70
CA GLY A 47 -18.28 1.75 -14.96
C GLY A 47 -19.43 0.75 -15.07
N ARG A 48 -19.64 -0.05 -14.01
CA ARG A 48 -20.74 -1.03 -13.93
C ARG A 48 -22.11 -0.39 -14.04
N LEU A 49 -22.37 0.67 -13.28
CA LEU A 49 -23.65 1.37 -13.31
C LEU A 49 -23.94 2.02 -14.66
N ARG A 50 -22.91 2.41 -15.42
CA ARG A 50 -23.05 3.08 -16.71
C ARG A 50 -23.15 2.11 -17.89
N TYR A 51 -22.40 1.02 -17.87
CA TYR A 51 -22.23 0.13 -19.02
C TYR A 51 -22.74 -1.30 -18.79
N GLY A 52 -23.17 -1.62 -17.57
CA GLY A 52 -23.61 -2.96 -17.17
C GLY A 52 -22.48 -3.85 -16.61
N PRO A 53 -22.77 -5.13 -16.37
CA PRO A 53 -21.77 -6.13 -15.94
C PRO A 53 -20.61 -6.26 -16.94
N ASP A 54 -19.41 -6.61 -16.46
CA ASP A 54 -18.38 -7.09 -17.40
C ASP A 54 -18.70 -8.51 -17.84
N MET A 55 -18.27 -8.82 -19.06
CA MET A 55 -18.28 -10.18 -19.59
C MET A 55 -16.90 -10.85 -19.54
N SER A 56 -15.85 -10.09 -19.25
CA SER A 56 -14.49 -10.61 -19.22
C SER A 56 -14.23 -11.53 -18.04
N ALA A 57 -13.22 -12.41 -18.19
CA ALA A 57 -12.91 -13.40 -17.18
C ALA A 57 -12.57 -12.77 -15.82
N ALA A 58 -13.11 -13.34 -14.74
CA ALA A 58 -12.76 -12.98 -13.38
C ALA A 58 -11.28 -13.26 -13.12
N VAL A 59 -10.60 -12.37 -12.38
CA VAL A 59 -9.19 -12.52 -12.02
C VAL A 59 -8.99 -13.66 -11.02
N LEU A 60 -9.90 -13.78 -10.05
CA LEU A 60 -9.83 -14.74 -8.95
C LEU A 60 -11.18 -15.44 -8.72
N PRO A 61 -11.63 -16.29 -9.67
CA PRO A 61 -12.93 -16.94 -9.59
C PRO A 61 -13.02 -17.79 -8.32
N GLY A 62 -14.06 -17.54 -7.52
CA GLY A 62 -14.35 -18.34 -6.32
C GLY A 62 -13.41 -18.12 -5.13
N ALA A 63 -12.48 -17.15 -5.18
CA ALA A 63 -11.63 -16.84 -4.04
C ALA A 63 -12.48 -16.38 -2.83
N THR A 64 -12.32 -17.00 -1.67
CA THR A 64 -13.05 -16.65 -0.43
C THR A 64 -12.12 -16.14 0.68
N GLY A 65 -10.81 -16.12 0.43
CA GLY A 65 -9.78 -15.70 1.38
C GLY A 65 -9.06 -14.45 0.91
N GLY A 66 -9.25 -13.35 1.63
CA GLY A 66 -8.53 -12.09 1.48
C GLY A 66 -8.59 -11.30 2.80
N GLU A 67 -7.78 -10.26 2.94
CA GLU A 67 -7.90 -9.33 4.07
C GLU A 67 -9.32 -8.74 4.08
N PRO A 68 -10.13 -9.00 5.12
CA PRO A 68 -11.51 -8.54 5.13
C PRO A 68 -11.52 -7.02 5.27
N VAL A 69 -12.14 -6.34 4.32
CA VAL A 69 -12.56 -4.95 4.48
C VAL A 69 -13.93 -4.99 5.12
N ARG A 70 -14.08 -4.38 6.29
CA ARG A 70 -15.34 -4.38 7.04
C ARG A 70 -15.95 -3.00 7.11
N LEU A 71 -17.26 -2.90 7.00
CA LEU A 71 -17.97 -1.67 7.29
C LEU A 71 -17.73 -1.32 8.76
N TRP A 72 -17.37 -0.07 9.03
CA TRP A 72 -17.16 0.41 10.40
C TRP A 72 -18.37 0.05 11.24
N ASP A 73 -18.13 -0.38 12.47
CA ASP A 73 -19.17 -0.66 13.43
C ASP A 73 -18.61 -0.21 14.77
N PRO A 74 -19.21 0.78 15.45
CA PRO A 74 -18.68 1.25 16.72
C PRO A 74 -18.59 0.13 17.78
N ALA A 75 -19.39 -0.93 17.66
CA ALA A 75 -19.33 -2.11 18.52
C ALA A 75 -18.48 -3.26 17.95
N GLY A 76 -17.87 -3.09 16.77
CA GLY A 76 -17.06 -4.11 16.12
C GLY A 76 -15.80 -4.46 16.91
N ALA A 77 -15.40 -5.74 16.81
CA ALA A 77 -14.09 -6.21 17.27
C ALA A 77 -13.02 -5.80 16.25
N TRP A 78 -12.39 -4.65 16.50
CA TRP A 78 -11.34 -4.06 15.65
C TRP A 78 -9.95 -4.28 16.23
N LYS A 79 -8.95 -4.34 15.36
CA LYS A 79 -7.52 -4.29 15.71
C LYS A 79 -6.76 -3.31 14.80
N VAL A 80 -5.60 -2.84 15.27
CA VAL A 80 -4.68 -2.07 14.42
C VAL A 80 -4.25 -2.92 13.22
N GLY A 81 -4.24 -2.32 12.04
CA GLY A 81 -4.03 -2.97 10.76
C GLY A 81 -5.30 -3.47 10.07
N ASP A 82 -6.46 -3.50 10.75
CA ASP A 82 -7.72 -3.82 10.07
C ASP A 82 -8.06 -2.75 9.03
N ARG A 83 -8.61 -3.21 7.90
CA ARG A 83 -9.18 -2.33 6.88
C ARG A 83 -10.65 -2.07 7.16
N VAL A 84 -11.02 -0.80 7.11
CA VAL A 84 -12.36 -0.34 7.49
C VAL A 84 -12.95 0.54 6.39
N LEU A 85 -14.22 0.29 6.06
CA LEU A 85 -15.05 1.13 5.21
C LEU A 85 -15.87 2.08 6.10
N VAL A 86 -15.82 3.38 5.84
CA VAL A 86 -16.54 4.40 6.61
C VAL A 86 -17.42 5.25 5.69
N ALA A 87 -18.57 5.67 6.20
CA ALA A 87 -19.37 6.74 5.62
C ALA A 87 -18.96 8.08 6.24
N ARG A 88 -18.57 9.06 5.43
CA ARG A 88 -18.14 10.39 5.90
C ARG A 88 -18.81 11.50 5.10
N ARG A 89 -19.14 12.61 5.77
CA ARG A 89 -19.56 13.85 5.11
C ARG A 89 -18.36 14.60 4.55
N VAL A 90 -18.43 14.98 3.26
CA VAL A 90 -17.35 15.64 2.52
C VAL A 90 -17.84 16.96 1.94
N GLY A 91 -16.95 17.95 1.94
CA GLY A 91 -17.18 19.24 1.29
C GLY A 91 -18.23 20.13 1.97
N PRO A 92 -18.48 21.33 1.41
CA PRO A 92 -19.42 22.31 1.98
C PRO A 92 -20.87 21.82 1.93
N THR A 93 -21.22 20.98 0.96
CA THR A 93 -22.55 20.38 0.82
C THR A 93 -22.80 19.24 1.81
N LYS A 94 -21.77 18.80 2.55
CA LYS A 94 -21.84 17.68 3.51
C LYS A 94 -22.37 16.39 2.86
N ARG A 95 -22.10 16.18 1.57
CA ARG A 95 -22.45 14.95 0.85
C ARG A 95 -21.78 13.76 1.55
N ILE A 96 -22.52 12.68 1.73
CA ILE A 96 -21.94 11.46 2.32
C ILE A 96 -21.18 10.72 1.21
N ALA A 97 -19.99 10.24 1.53
CA ALA A 97 -19.18 9.40 0.66
C ALA A 97 -18.53 8.27 1.47
N ALA A 98 -18.34 7.13 0.80
CA ALA A 98 -17.66 5.96 1.28
C ALA A 98 -16.14 6.13 1.17
N PHE A 99 -15.40 5.76 2.20
CA PHE A 99 -13.94 5.69 2.17
C PHE A 99 -13.48 4.39 2.78
N VAL A 100 -12.45 3.77 2.20
CA VAL A 100 -11.70 2.73 2.88
C VAL A 100 -10.48 3.33 3.56
N GLY A 101 -10.02 2.70 4.63
CA GLY A 101 -8.83 3.09 5.35
C GLY A 101 -8.28 1.96 6.20
N GLU A 102 -7.20 2.25 6.91
CA GLU A 102 -6.54 1.32 7.84
C GLU A 102 -6.63 1.87 9.26
N ILE A 103 -6.95 1.01 10.23
CA ILE A 103 -6.88 1.36 11.65
C ILE A 103 -5.42 1.47 12.07
N VAL A 104 -4.98 2.68 12.44
CA VAL A 104 -3.59 2.98 12.79
C VAL A 104 -3.38 3.22 14.29
N GLY A 105 -4.45 3.29 15.06
CA GLY A 105 -4.39 3.47 16.51
C GLY A 105 -5.73 3.15 17.16
N MET A 106 -5.70 2.69 18.41
CA MET A 106 -6.91 2.30 19.13
C MET A 106 -6.74 2.49 20.63
N THR A 107 -7.80 2.96 21.29
CA THR A 107 -7.96 3.01 22.74
C THR A 107 -9.23 2.25 23.14
N ALA A 108 -9.55 2.23 24.44
CA ALA A 108 -10.80 1.65 24.92
C ALA A 108 -12.04 2.38 24.35
N ARG A 109 -11.95 3.67 24.04
CA ARG A 109 -13.09 4.50 23.63
C ARG A 109 -13.05 4.95 22.17
N GLU A 110 -11.89 4.90 21.54
CA GLU A 110 -11.68 5.54 20.24
C GLU A 110 -10.85 4.65 19.31
N VAL A 111 -11.10 4.79 18.01
CA VAL A 111 -10.32 4.17 16.94
C VAL A 111 -9.85 5.28 15.99
N THR A 112 -8.56 5.32 15.72
CA THR A 112 -7.95 6.24 14.76
C THR A 112 -7.70 5.52 13.45
N VAL A 113 -8.26 6.08 12.38
CA VAL A 113 -8.22 5.51 11.02
C VAL A 113 -7.45 6.47 10.11
N GLN A 114 -6.53 5.94 9.32
CA GLN A 114 -5.99 6.65 8.15
C GLN A 114 -6.87 6.31 6.95
N LEU A 115 -7.62 7.29 6.46
CA LEU A 115 -8.47 7.11 5.29
C LEU A 115 -7.69 7.35 3.99
N ASP A 116 -8.04 6.57 2.98
CA ASP A 116 -7.56 6.74 1.62
C ASP A 116 -7.87 8.15 1.08
N GLY A 117 -6.86 8.80 0.47
CA GLY A 117 -7.00 10.13 -0.12
C GLY A 117 -7.21 11.27 0.89
N VAL A 118 -7.16 11.00 2.20
CA VAL A 118 -7.30 12.00 3.27
C VAL A 118 -5.97 12.11 4.01
N ALA A 119 -5.38 13.30 4.03
CA ALA A 119 -4.10 13.53 4.72
C ALA A 119 -4.21 13.34 6.24
N GLU A 120 -5.29 13.84 6.83
CA GLU A 120 -5.52 13.78 8.27
C GLU A 120 -6.10 12.44 8.72
N LYS A 121 -5.64 11.96 9.87
CA LYS A 121 -6.23 10.82 10.56
C LYS A 121 -7.59 11.20 11.13
N VAL A 122 -8.54 10.27 11.08
CA VAL A 122 -9.90 10.48 11.59
C VAL A 122 -10.13 9.57 12.80
N THR A 123 -10.71 10.12 13.85
CA THR A 123 -11.05 9.37 15.06
C THR A 123 -12.54 9.06 15.10
N TYR A 124 -12.87 7.81 15.39
CA TYR A 124 -14.23 7.31 15.57
C TYR A 124 -14.42 6.81 17.00
N GLU A 125 -15.57 7.12 17.59
CA GLU A 125 -15.93 6.62 18.91
C GLU A 125 -16.40 5.16 18.84
N ARG A 126 -15.98 4.38 19.83
CA ARG A 126 -16.47 3.03 20.06
C ARG A 126 -17.77 3.05 20.86
N ALA A 127 -18.50 1.94 20.79
CA ALA A 127 -19.66 1.64 21.60
C ALA A 127 -19.56 0.20 22.11
N GLU A 128 -20.24 -0.12 23.20
CA GLU A 128 -20.41 -1.51 23.61
C GLU A 128 -21.38 -2.22 22.67
N GLU A 129 -21.25 -3.55 22.61
CA GLU A 129 -22.14 -4.42 21.85
C GLU A 129 -23.60 -4.27 22.34
N ASP A 130 -24.55 -4.39 21.41
CA ASP A 130 -26.00 -4.26 21.65
C ASP A 130 -26.50 -2.94 22.25
N THR A 131 -25.65 -1.93 22.36
CA THR A 131 -26.08 -0.58 22.76
C THR A 131 -27.04 0.04 21.73
N GLU A 132 -27.93 0.92 22.21
CA GLU A 132 -28.81 1.70 21.33
C GLU A 132 -28.00 2.54 20.33
N LYS A 133 -26.82 3.02 20.73
CA LYS A 133 -25.89 3.78 19.87
C LYS A 133 -25.43 2.95 18.66
N ALA A 134 -24.97 1.72 18.88
CA ALA A 134 -24.53 0.83 17.80
C ALA A 134 -25.68 0.48 16.84
N ARG A 135 -26.87 0.14 17.38
CA ARG A 135 -28.06 -0.15 16.57
C ARG A 135 -28.52 1.05 15.74
N LYS A 136 -28.57 2.25 16.33
CA LYS A 136 -28.89 3.50 15.62
C LYS A 136 -27.90 3.77 14.50
N TRP A 137 -26.61 3.58 14.75
CA TRP A 137 -25.57 3.75 13.74
C TRP A 137 -25.78 2.80 12.55
N ARG A 138 -25.93 1.50 12.80
CA ARG A 138 -26.13 0.47 11.75
C ARG A 138 -27.37 0.77 10.90
N ASN A 139 -28.49 1.11 11.56
CA ASN A 139 -29.72 1.47 10.86
C ASN A 139 -29.55 2.74 10.03
N LYS A 140 -28.82 3.75 10.55
CA LYS A 140 -28.62 4.99 9.81
C LYS A 140 -27.76 4.80 8.57
N VAL A 141 -26.70 3.99 8.64
CA VAL A 141 -25.89 3.69 7.45
C VAL A 141 -26.69 2.93 6.41
N ARG A 142 -27.51 1.96 6.81
CA ARG A 142 -28.41 1.25 5.89
C ARG A 142 -29.41 2.19 5.21
N GLU A 143 -30.04 3.09 5.98
CA GLU A 143 -30.97 4.10 5.46
C GLU A 143 -30.29 5.02 4.44
N VAL A 144 -29.10 5.52 4.77
CA VAL A 144 -28.31 6.39 3.89
C VAL A 144 -27.92 5.65 2.60
N ALA A 145 -27.42 4.42 2.70
CA ALA A 145 -27.03 3.62 1.54
C ALA A 145 -28.22 3.41 0.59
N ALA A 146 -29.39 3.06 1.14
CA ALA A 146 -30.62 2.88 0.37
C ALA A 146 -31.06 4.18 -0.33
N GLN A 147 -31.07 5.31 0.39
CA GLN A 147 -31.42 6.63 -0.18
C GLN A 147 -30.47 7.02 -1.32
N MET A 148 -29.17 6.79 -1.16
CA MET A 148 -28.16 7.14 -2.16
C MET A 148 -28.26 6.26 -3.41
N ARG A 149 -28.60 4.97 -3.26
CA ARG A 149 -28.80 4.05 -4.38
C ARG A 149 -30.01 4.43 -5.27
N GLU A 150 -31.04 5.01 -4.68
CA GLU A 150 -32.22 5.49 -5.39
C GLU A 150 -32.07 6.94 -5.92
N ALA A 151 -30.95 7.60 -5.61
CA ALA A 151 -30.72 8.98 -6.00
C ALA A 151 -30.60 9.14 -7.53
N PRO A 152 -31.07 10.27 -8.10
CA PRO A 152 -30.98 10.51 -9.54
C PRO A 152 -29.53 10.70 -10.01
N GLU A 153 -28.62 11.18 -9.17
CA GLU A 153 -27.22 11.37 -9.54
C GLU A 153 -26.43 10.05 -9.53
N THR A 154 -25.72 9.77 -10.62
CA THR A 154 -24.86 8.57 -10.71
C THR A 154 -23.82 8.48 -9.59
N GLU A 155 -23.23 9.61 -9.20
CA GLU A 155 -22.24 9.64 -8.13
C GLU A 155 -22.84 9.27 -6.77
N ASP A 156 -24.09 9.64 -6.48
CA ASP A 156 -24.76 9.20 -5.24
C ASP A 156 -25.03 7.70 -5.29
N ARG A 157 -25.44 7.19 -6.45
CA ARG A 157 -25.65 5.75 -6.63
C ARG A 157 -24.37 4.94 -6.45
N VAL A 158 -23.23 5.45 -6.93
CA VAL A 158 -21.91 4.83 -6.70
C VAL A 158 -21.62 4.72 -5.21
N GLU A 159 -21.78 5.81 -4.46
CA GLU A 159 -21.55 5.81 -3.02
C GLU A 159 -22.55 4.91 -2.27
N GLY A 160 -23.82 4.88 -2.68
CA GLY A 160 -24.83 3.97 -2.14
C GLY A 160 -24.44 2.50 -2.30
N VAL A 161 -24.02 2.10 -3.52
CA VAL A 161 -23.51 0.74 -3.80
C VAL A 161 -22.26 0.43 -2.96
N LEU A 162 -21.33 1.38 -2.82
CA LEU A 162 -20.14 1.18 -1.99
C LEU A 162 -20.49 1.07 -0.49
N LEU A 163 -21.48 1.78 0.02
CA LEU A 163 -21.89 1.64 1.43
C LEU A 163 -22.61 0.32 1.71
N GLU A 164 -23.35 -0.20 0.74
CA GLU A 164 -24.13 -1.45 0.89
C GLU A 164 -23.32 -2.71 0.58
N HIS A 165 -22.46 -2.67 -0.44
CA HIS A 165 -21.73 -3.83 -0.95
C HIS A 165 -20.20 -3.64 -0.90
N GLY A 166 -19.72 -2.53 -0.34
CA GLY A 166 -18.30 -2.16 -0.36
C GLY A 166 -17.38 -3.16 0.32
N GLU A 167 -17.81 -3.83 1.39
CA GLU A 167 -17.00 -4.86 2.06
C GLU A 167 -16.50 -5.91 1.05
N ARG A 168 -17.41 -6.43 0.20
CA ARG A 168 -17.08 -7.37 -0.86
C ARG A 168 -16.29 -6.70 -1.97
N ILE A 169 -16.73 -5.54 -2.46
CA ILE A 169 -16.10 -4.84 -3.60
C ILE A 169 -14.63 -4.53 -3.28
N PHE A 170 -14.37 -3.94 -2.12
CA PHE A 170 -13.03 -3.57 -1.68
C PHE A 170 -12.15 -4.78 -1.39
N ALA A 171 -12.67 -5.82 -0.73
CA ALA A 171 -11.91 -7.04 -0.49
C ALA A 171 -11.50 -7.72 -1.80
N ARG A 172 -12.43 -7.83 -2.76
CA ARG A 172 -12.17 -8.40 -4.09
C ARG A 172 -11.17 -7.58 -4.89
N LEU A 173 -11.33 -6.26 -4.91
CA LEU A 173 -10.40 -5.36 -5.60
C LEU A 173 -9.01 -5.42 -5.00
N LEU A 174 -8.90 -5.37 -3.67
CA LEU A 174 -7.63 -5.49 -2.97
C LEU A 174 -6.92 -6.80 -3.33
N GLN A 175 -7.62 -7.92 -3.28
CA GLN A 175 -7.05 -9.23 -3.60
C GLN A 175 -6.63 -9.33 -5.06
N ALA A 176 -7.45 -8.83 -5.99
CA ALA A 176 -7.15 -8.81 -7.41
C ALA A 176 -5.90 -7.97 -7.72
N LEU A 177 -5.78 -6.78 -7.12
CA LEU A 177 -4.60 -5.91 -7.28
C LEU A 177 -3.34 -6.53 -6.65
N GLN A 178 -3.45 -7.20 -5.50
CA GLN A 178 -2.32 -7.89 -4.86
C GLN A 178 -1.83 -9.11 -5.66
N SER A 179 -2.71 -9.74 -6.42
CA SER A 179 -2.39 -10.95 -7.19
C SER A 179 -1.87 -10.64 -8.59
N ASP A 180 -1.97 -9.39 -9.04
CA ASP A 180 -1.56 -8.94 -10.37
C ASP A 180 -0.20 -8.22 -10.30
N ASP A 181 0.79 -8.78 -10.98
CA ASP A 181 2.18 -8.33 -10.91
C ASP A 181 2.43 -6.96 -11.57
N ARG A 182 1.48 -6.48 -12.38
CA ARG A 182 1.52 -5.13 -12.98
C ARG A 182 1.38 -4.05 -11.94
N PHE A 183 0.79 -4.35 -10.78
CA PHE A 183 0.54 -3.36 -9.74
C PHE A 183 1.58 -3.43 -8.61
N LEU A 184 1.87 -2.27 -8.06
CA LEU A 184 2.67 -2.06 -6.86
C LEU A 184 1.82 -1.33 -5.82
N THR A 185 1.99 -1.67 -4.55
CA THR A 185 1.32 -0.97 -3.45
C THR A 185 2.33 -0.32 -2.50
N LEU A 186 2.07 0.93 -2.12
CA LEU A 186 2.84 1.67 -1.11
C LEU A 186 1.92 2.69 -0.45
N ASP A 187 1.90 2.73 0.88
CA ASP A 187 1.08 3.65 1.69
C ASP A 187 -0.40 3.64 1.28
N SER A 188 -0.95 2.44 1.09
CA SER A 188 -2.33 2.20 0.61
C SER A 188 -2.67 2.76 -0.77
N ARG A 189 -1.67 3.20 -1.53
CA ARG A 189 -1.82 3.64 -2.93
C ARG A 189 -1.29 2.57 -3.88
N TRP A 190 -1.85 2.56 -5.08
CA TRP A 190 -1.56 1.61 -6.13
C TRP A 190 -0.97 2.32 -7.35
N PHE A 191 0.09 1.75 -7.89
CA PHE A 191 0.79 2.27 -9.07
C PHE A 191 1.10 1.14 -10.05
N VAL A 192 1.32 1.47 -11.32
CA VAL A 192 1.69 0.47 -12.34
C VAL A 192 3.21 0.35 -12.38
N ARG A 193 3.70 -0.89 -12.35
CA ARG A 193 5.13 -1.23 -12.35
C ARG A 193 5.86 -0.75 -13.60
N ASP A 194 5.20 -0.74 -14.76
CA ASP A 194 5.81 -0.32 -16.03
C ASP A 194 6.17 1.17 -16.08
N LEU A 195 5.56 2.00 -15.21
CA LEU A 195 5.90 3.41 -15.03
C LEU A 195 7.11 3.62 -14.11
N THR A 196 7.66 2.55 -13.54
CA THR A 196 8.85 2.64 -12.68
C THR A 196 10.14 2.54 -13.49
N SER A 197 11.17 3.23 -13.01
CA SER A 197 12.52 3.19 -13.57
C SER A 197 13.40 2.28 -12.73
N ALA A 198 14.20 1.45 -13.37
CA ALA A 198 15.22 0.67 -12.69
C ALA A 198 16.26 1.61 -12.04
N LEU A 199 16.58 1.35 -10.77
CA LEU A 199 17.69 2.04 -10.10
C LEU A 199 19.02 1.46 -10.57
N SER A 200 20.00 2.34 -10.81
CA SER A 200 21.37 1.92 -11.11
C SER A 200 22.01 1.25 -9.89
N ALA A 201 23.00 0.38 -10.12
CA ALA A 201 23.77 -0.23 -9.03
C ALA A 201 24.41 0.82 -8.10
N HIS A 202 24.77 1.99 -8.63
CA HIS A 202 25.26 3.11 -7.83
C HIS A 202 24.19 3.65 -6.87
N GLN A 203 22.97 3.89 -7.35
CA GLN A 203 21.85 4.33 -6.53
C GLN A 203 21.48 3.31 -5.45
N ILE A 204 21.44 2.00 -5.79
CA ILE A 204 21.19 0.93 -4.82
C ILE A 204 22.23 0.96 -3.69
N ARG A 205 23.51 1.09 -4.02
CA ARG A 205 24.59 1.17 -3.03
C ARG A 205 24.46 2.40 -2.14
N TRP A 206 24.06 3.55 -2.71
CA TRP A 206 23.77 4.73 -1.91
C TRP A 206 22.65 4.51 -0.91
N VAL A 207 21.53 3.90 -1.33
CA VAL A 207 20.41 3.59 -0.43
C VAL A 207 20.86 2.66 0.70
N VAL A 208 21.68 1.63 0.40
CA VAL A 208 22.27 0.76 1.42
C VAL A 208 23.13 1.55 2.40
N ALA A 209 24.04 2.39 1.90
CA ALA A 209 24.91 3.21 2.74
C ALA A 209 24.12 4.20 3.62
N SER A 210 23.08 4.82 3.06
CA SER A 210 22.19 5.73 3.79
C SER A 210 21.40 5.00 4.89
N LEU A 211 20.90 3.79 4.62
CA LEU A 211 20.20 2.99 5.64
C LEU A 211 21.15 2.48 6.71
N ALA A 212 22.37 2.04 6.36
CA ALA A 212 23.36 1.52 7.30
C ALA A 212 23.80 2.55 8.36
N GLN A 213 23.77 3.84 8.01
CA GLN A 213 24.08 4.92 8.95
C GLN A 213 22.92 5.26 9.90
N ARG A 214 21.71 4.75 9.64
CA ARG A 214 20.54 5.00 10.48
C ARG A 214 20.47 3.98 11.61
N ARG A 215 20.04 4.45 12.78
CA ARG A 215 19.75 3.58 13.93
C ARG A 215 18.37 2.92 13.83
N GLU A 216 17.48 3.52 13.04
CA GLU A 216 16.08 3.11 12.92
C GLU A 216 15.73 2.84 11.45
N PRO A 217 14.85 1.86 11.17
CA PRO A 217 14.30 1.64 9.85
C PRO A 217 13.70 2.90 9.23
N ALA A 218 13.75 3.02 7.91
CA ALA A 218 13.26 4.20 7.19
C ALA A 218 12.08 3.85 6.29
N THR A 219 11.17 4.81 6.10
CA THR A 219 10.11 4.67 5.09
C THR A 219 10.68 4.91 3.67
N THR A 220 9.98 4.45 2.63
CA THR A 220 10.39 4.76 1.24
C THR A 220 10.47 6.27 0.98
N PRO A 221 9.49 7.10 1.42
CA PRO A 221 9.59 8.56 1.31
C PRO A 221 10.82 9.17 1.99
N ASP A 222 11.22 8.67 3.16
CA ASP A 222 12.40 9.18 3.89
C ASP A 222 13.71 8.90 3.15
N LEU A 223 13.75 7.85 2.33
CA LEU A 223 14.92 7.44 1.56
C LEU A 223 15.02 8.14 0.20
N LEU A 224 13.89 8.53 -0.38
CA LEU A 224 13.81 9.17 -1.69
C LEU A 224 14.77 10.38 -1.86
N PRO A 225 14.86 11.35 -0.91
CA PRO A 225 15.76 12.49 -1.06
C PRO A 225 17.25 12.14 -0.93
N LEU A 226 17.59 10.91 -0.51
CA LEU A 226 18.96 10.48 -0.24
C LEU A 226 19.62 9.78 -1.45
N VAL A 227 18.92 9.65 -2.58
CA VAL A 227 19.38 8.89 -3.75
C VAL A 227 20.02 9.81 -4.80
N PRO A 228 21.35 9.75 -5.03
CA PRO A 228 22.00 10.44 -6.14
C PRO A 228 22.24 9.51 -7.36
N PRO A 229 22.03 9.98 -8.60
CA PRO A 229 21.32 11.22 -8.94
C PRO A 229 19.85 11.15 -8.50
N PRO A 230 19.19 12.30 -8.25
CA PRO A 230 17.80 12.35 -7.81
C PRO A 230 16.87 11.57 -8.74
N LEU A 231 15.94 10.83 -8.15
CA LEU A 231 14.88 10.15 -8.88
C LEU A 231 13.83 11.15 -9.40
N PRO A 232 13.05 10.80 -10.44
CA PRO A 232 11.96 11.64 -10.91
C PRO A 232 11.03 12.08 -9.77
N PRO A 233 10.54 13.33 -9.74
CA PRO A 233 9.67 13.77 -8.67
C PRO A 233 8.33 13.02 -8.68
N GLY A 234 7.63 13.03 -7.54
CA GLY A 234 6.30 12.45 -7.40
C GLY A 234 6.29 10.93 -7.30
N ASP A 235 5.18 10.33 -7.73
CA ASP A 235 4.93 8.89 -7.54
C ASP A 235 5.86 8.01 -8.37
N THR A 236 6.29 8.44 -9.57
CA THR A 236 7.26 7.68 -10.38
C THR A 236 8.55 7.40 -9.62
N GLY A 237 9.21 8.42 -9.04
CA GLY A 237 10.45 8.19 -8.28
C GLY A 237 10.21 7.40 -7.01
N LEU A 238 9.13 7.70 -6.28
CA LEU A 238 8.77 7.00 -5.05
C LEU A 238 8.54 5.50 -5.29
N PHE A 239 7.74 5.14 -6.29
CA PHE A 239 7.46 3.75 -6.63
C PHE A 239 8.64 3.07 -7.33
N SER A 240 9.51 3.81 -8.04
CA SER A 240 10.78 3.27 -8.56
C SER A 240 11.71 2.82 -7.44
N LEU A 241 11.89 3.66 -6.42
CA LEU A 241 12.66 3.29 -5.24
C LEU A 241 12.03 2.10 -4.51
N HIS A 242 10.70 2.13 -4.31
CA HIS A 242 9.98 1.02 -3.67
C HIS A 242 10.16 -0.31 -4.41
N ALA A 243 10.00 -0.30 -5.75
CA ALA A 243 10.18 -1.49 -6.59
C ALA A 243 11.61 -2.04 -6.50
N ALA A 244 12.60 -1.14 -6.48
CA ALA A 244 14.00 -1.52 -6.33
C ALA A 244 14.29 -2.17 -4.96
N LEU A 245 13.73 -1.62 -3.88
CA LEU A 245 13.86 -2.18 -2.53
C LEU A 245 13.24 -3.59 -2.43
N LEU A 246 12.06 -3.78 -3.04
CA LEU A 246 11.40 -5.10 -3.11
C LEU A 246 12.17 -6.13 -3.93
N SER A 247 12.90 -5.70 -4.95
CA SER A 247 13.62 -6.58 -5.88
C SER A 247 14.98 -7.04 -5.33
N HIS A 248 15.57 -6.28 -4.38
CA HIS A 248 16.86 -6.60 -3.76
C HIS A 248 16.69 -7.08 -2.32
N ARG A 249 15.94 -8.17 -2.13
CA ARG A 249 15.66 -8.75 -0.79
C ARG A 249 16.89 -9.32 -0.08
N ASP A 250 17.98 -9.49 -0.81
CA ASP A 250 19.30 -9.84 -0.28
C ASP A 250 19.99 -8.65 0.40
N ARG A 251 19.57 -7.41 0.10
CA ARG A 251 20.14 -6.16 0.64
C ARG A 251 19.18 -5.41 1.54
N PHE A 252 17.86 -5.54 1.31
CA PHE A 252 16.84 -4.82 2.05
C PHE A 252 15.84 -5.76 2.71
N ALA A 253 15.57 -5.54 3.99
CA ALA A 253 14.52 -6.20 4.74
C ALA A 253 13.40 -5.20 5.00
N ASN A 254 12.16 -5.57 4.66
CA ASN A 254 10.98 -4.88 5.16
C ASN A 254 10.66 -5.41 6.56
N VAL A 255 10.81 -4.56 7.59
CA VAL A 255 10.43 -4.86 8.98
C VAL A 255 9.08 -4.24 9.37
N GLY A 256 8.45 -3.52 8.44
CA GLY A 256 7.10 -2.95 8.58
C GLY A 256 6.01 -3.86 8.00
N SER A 257 4.82 -3.30 7.79
CA SER A 257 3.74 -4.00 7.09
C SER A 257 3.93 -3.93 5.57
N LEU A 258 3.09 -4.64 4.82
CA LEU A 258 3.05 -4.49 3.36
C LEU A 258 2.54 -3.10 2.94
N SER A 259 1.57 -2.54 3.67
CA SER A 259 1.02 -1.20 3.39
C SER A 259 1.96 -0.07 3.80
N ARG A 260 2.76 -0.27 4.86
CA ARG A 260 3.68 0.71 5.45
C ARG A 260 5.05 0.08 5.62
N PRO A 261 5.80 -0.10 4.51
CA PRO A 261 7.08 -0.75 4.57
C PRO A 261 8.08 0.13 5.33
N LEU A 262 8.82 -0.52 6.22
CA LEU A 262 9.95 0.05 6.94
C LEU A 262 11.18 -0.73 6.55
N TRP A 263 12.15 -0.04 5.97
CA TRP A 263 13.31 -0.65 5.35
C TRP A 263 14.51 -0.64 6.28
N ASN A 264 15.17 -1.78 6.36
CA ASN A 264 16.47 -1.94 7.01
C ASN A 264 17.44 -2.66 6.05
N VAL A 265 18.75 -2.53 6.28
CA VAL A 265 19.76 -3.30 5.55
C VAL A 265 19.75 -4.74 6.05
N VAL A 266 19.84 -5.71 5.13
CA VAL A 266 20.11 -7.11 5.46
C VAL A 266 21.60 -7.24 5.75
N PRO A 267 22.01 -7.63 6.97
CA PRO A 267 23.43 -7.73 7.30
C PRO A 267 24.11 -8.81 6.47
N VAL A 268 25.20 -8.45 5.78
CA VAL A 268 26.01 -9.42 5.03
C VAL A 268 27.00 -10.07 6.00
N PRO A 269 26.98 -11.40 6.21
CA PRO A 269 27.98 -12.04 7.06
C PRO A 269 29.37 -11.94 6.41
N TRP A 270 30.41 -11.66 7.19
CA TRP A 270 31.76 -11.41 6.66
C TRP A 270 32.31 -12.58 5.84
N SER A 271 31.91 -13.80 6.17
CA SER A 271 32.31 -15.02 5.43
C SER A 271 31.77 -15.06 4.00
N ARG A 272 30.74 -14.27 3.70
CA ARG A 272 30.13 -14.13 2.37
C ARG A 272 30.31 -12.72 1.80
N ALA A 273 31.04 -11.85 2.47
CA ALA A 273 31.23 -10.47 2.05
C ALA A 273 32.39 -10.36 1.05
N VAL A 274 32.14 -9.65 -0.05
CA VAL A 274 33.18 -9.16 -0.98
C VAL A 274 33.17 -7.64 -1.00
N GLY A 275 34.33 -7.05 -1.25
CA GLY A 275 34.43 -5.59 -1.35
C GLY A 275 33.72 -5.05 -2.58
N ALA A 276 32.89 -4.04 -2.41
CA ALA A 276 32.30 -3.28 -3.51
C ALA A 276 33.18 -2.08 -3.93
N PHE A 277 34.01 -1.58 -3.00
CA PHE A 277 34.86 -0.40 -3.20
C PHE A 277 36.24 -0.60 -2.57
N TYR A 278 37.14 0.31 -2.94
CA TYR A 278 38.33 0.51 -2.15
C TYR A 278 37.98 1.17 -0.83
N ALA A 279 38.55 0.65 0.25
CA ALA A 279 38.49 1.25 1.58
C ALA A 279 39.89 1.27 2.17
N TYR A 280 40.26 2.36 2.82
CA TYR A 280 41.48 2.44 3.60
C TYR A 280 41.16 2.87 5.02
N ASP A 281 42.03 2.48 5.93
CA ASP A 281 41.98 2.89 7.33
C ASP A 281 42.47 4.34 7.43
N PRO A 282 41.65 5.30 7.91
CA PRO A 282 42.08 6.70 7.98
C PRO A 282 43.23 6.93 8.95
N ASP A 283 43.42 6.05 9.94
CA ASP A 283 44.45 6.20 10.97
C ASP A 283 45.81 5.65 10.49
N THR A 284 45.79 4.56 9.72
CA THR A 284 47.00 3.82 9.31
C THR A 284 47.31 3.91 7.82
N TYR A 285 46.37 4.39 7.01
CA TYR A 285 46.39 4.38 5.55
C TYR A 285 46.49 2.99 4.91
N GLU A 286 46.28 1.92 5.69
CA GLU A 286 46.24 0.55 5.18
C GLU A 286 44.99 0.34 4.32
N ILE A 287 45.14 -0.31 3.16
CA ILE A 287 44.00 -0.70 2.33
C ILE A 287 43.26 -1.84 3.05
N LEU A 288 42.10 -1.52 3.62
CA LEU A 288 41.23 -2.46 4.31
C LEU A 288 40.46 -3.35 3.34
N LEU A 289 40.13 -2.83 2.16
CA LEU A 289 39.28 -3.53 1.20
C LEU A 289 39.57 -3.10 -0.23
N GLN A 290 39.50 -4.07 -1.16
CA GLN A 290 39.52 -3.84 -2.60
C GLN A 290 38.25 -4.42 -3.24
N PRO A 291 37.79 -3.88 -4.38
CA PRO A 291 36.69 -4.45 -5.14
C PRO A 291 36.92 -5.93 -5.48
N GLY A 292 35.92 -6.77 -5.23
CA GLY A 292 35.96 -8.22 -5.45
C GLY A 292 36.74 -9.03 -4.40
N GLN A 293 37.45 -8.37 -3.47
CA GLN A 293 38.21 -9.06 -2.42
C GLN A 293 37.26 -9.69 -1.39
N ARG A 294 37.44 -10.99 -1.09
CA ARG A 294 36.78 -11.63 0.06
C ARG A 294 37.32 -11.08 1.37
N LEU A 295 36.43 -10.71 2.28
CA LEU A 295 36.82 -10.15 3.56
C LEU A 295 37.37 -11.21 4.51
N LYS A 296 38.50 -10.90 5.15
CA LYS A 296 38.94 -11.58 6.37
C LYS A 296 38.14 -11.05 7.57
N LYS A 297 38.01 -11.87 8.62
CA LYS A 297 37.33 -11.48 9.86
C LYS A 297 37.89 -10.17 10.46
N THR A 298 39.21 -10.01 10.47
CA THR A 298 39.87 -8.80 11.00
C THR A 298 39.55 -7.54 10.19
N GLN A 299 39.50 -7.64 8.85
CA GLN A 299 39.08 -6.53 7.97
C GLN A 299 37.62 -6.17 8.23
N ALA A 300 36.75 -7.17 8.38
CA ALA A 300 35.33 -6.96 8.69
C ALA A 300 35.14 -6.27 10.05
N GLU A 301 35.86 -6.71 11.09
CA GLU A 301 35.83 -6.09 12.42
C GLU A 301 36.30 -4.63 12.36
N ARG A 302 37.38 -4.34 11.63
CA ARG A 302 37.86 -2.97 11.46
C ARG A 302 36.87 -2.09 10.71
N LEU A 303 36.30 -2.58 9.60
CA LEU A 303 35.26 -1.87 8.85
C LEU A 303 34.01 -1.60 9.69
N ARG A 304 33.63 -2.51 10.59
CA ARG A 304 32.51 -2.30 11.53
C ARG A 304 32.85 -1.25 12.58
N ALA A 305 34.06 -1.28 13.13
CA ALA A 305 34.52 -0.27 14.07
C ALA A 305 34.50 1.14 13.45
N LEU A 306 34.72 1.24 12.14
CA LEU A 306 34.64 2.49 11.37
C LEU A 306 33.21 2.84 10.91
N GLY A 307 32.21 1.97 11.14
CA GLY A 307 30.84 2.16 10.65
C GLY A 307 30.70 2.09 9.12
N LEU A 308 31.68 1.48 8.43
CA LEU A 308 31.76 1.42 6.96
C LEU A 308 31.33 0.07 6.39
N TYR A 309 31.21 -0.96 7.22
CA TYR A 309 31.04 -2.34 6.77
C TYR A 309 29.87 -2.52 5.78
N ASP A 310 28.64 -2.20 6.18
CA ASP A 310 27.45 -2.45 5.35
C ASP A 310 27.39 -1.58 4.08
N ALA A 311 28.08 -0.44 4.06
CA ALA A 311 28.18 0.43 2.89
C ALA A 311 29.19 -0.05 1.85
N LEU A 312 30.20 -0.82 2.26
CA LEU A 312 31.36 -1.16 1.43
C LEU A 312 31.41 -2.64 1.01
N VAL A 313 30.53 -3.48 1.54
CA VAL A 313 30.49 -4.91 1.21
C VAL A 313 29.22 -5.30 0.47
N GLU A 314 29.32 -6.35 -0.33
CA GLU A 314 28.18 -7.01 -0.95
C GLU A 314 28.26 -8.53 -0.81
N PRO A 315 27.13 -9.25 -0.90
CA PRO A 315 27.15 -10.71 -0.87
C PRO A 315 27.91 -11.25 -2.09
N ALA A 316 28.81 -12.21 -1.86
CA ALA A 316 29.46 -12.97 -2.91
C ALA A 316 28.40 -13.75 -3.71
N THR A 317 28.36 -13.53 -5.02
CA THR A 317 27.57 -14.32 -5.97
C THR A 317 28.10 -15.74 -6.10
#